data_AF-A8LT31-F1
#
_entry.id   AF-A8LT31-F1
#
_cell.length_a   1.000
_cell.length_b   1.000
_cell.length_c   1.000
_cell.angle_alpha   90.00
_cell.angle_beta   90.00
_cell.angle_gamma   90.00
#
_symmetry.space_group_name_H-M   'P 1'
#
loop_
_entity.id
_entity.type
_entity.pdbx_description
1 polymer ?
#
loop_
_entity_poly.entity_id
_entity_poly.type
_entity_poly.pdbx_seq_one_letter_code
_entity_poly.pdbx_strand_id
1 'polypeptide(L)'
;MGLRRGELVTVALQGDHGKPHPALVIQSDRFPDTATTTILMVTSTLVNAPLIRLTVEPASENGLRATSQIMIDKAMTVRTDKLRGAFGQLDDTVMLEVNRALALFLGVTG
;
A
#
# COMPACT_ATOMS: atom_id res chain seq x y z
N MET A 1 19.38 2.02 -2.33
CA MET A 1 18.28 3.00 -2.26
C MET A 1 17.05 2.21 -1.86
N GLY A 2 16.54 2.46 -0.65
CA GLY A 2 15.51 1.63 -0.02
C GLY A 2 14.10 1.93 -0.53
N LEU A 3 13.13 1.14 -0.04
CA LEU A 3 11.70 1.36 -0.25
C LEU A 3 11.27 2.72 0.26
N ARG A 4 10.42 3.41 -0.50
CA ARG A 4 9.89 4.73 -0.12
C ARG A 4 8.40 4.72 0.07
N ARG A 5 7.94 5.63 0.91
CA ARG A 5 6.53 5.89 1.13
C ARG A 5 5.84 6.26 -0.19
N GLY A 6 4.68 5.66 -0.45
CA GLY A 6 3.92 5.88 -1.69
C GLY A 6 4.28 4.92 -2.82
N GLU A 7 5.37 4.15 -2.70
CA GLU A 7 5.71 3.14 -3.70
C GLU A 7 4.74 1.96 -3.64
N LEU A 8 4.36 1.46 -4.82
CA LEU A 8 3.62 0.22 -4.99
C LEU A 8 4.62 -0.92 -5.23
N VAL A 9 4.51 -1.95 -4.41
CA VAL A 9 5.41 -3.10 -4.37
C VAL A 9 4.65 -4.39 -4.50
N THR A 10 5.34 -5.47 -4.85
CA THR A 10 4.76 -6.81 -4.79
C THR A 10 5.21 -7.50 -3.51
N VAL A 11 4.24 -7.98 -2.71
CA VAL A 11 4.48 -8.78 -1.52
C VAL A 11 4.12 -10.24 -1.77
N ALA A 12 4.96 -11.15 -1.27
CA ALA A 12 4.68 -12.58 -1.21
C ALA A 12 4.37 -12.97 0.24
N LEU A 13 3.09 -13.17 0.56
CA LEU A 13 2.64 -13.61 1.87
C LEU A 13 2.75 -15.14 1.99
N GLN A 14 3.10 -15.63 3.19
CA GLN A 14 3.12 -17.08 3.43
C GLN A 14 1.70 -17.63 3.47
N GLY A 15 1.47 -18.78 2.82
CA GLY A 15 0.17 -19.44 2.74
C GLY A 15 -0.61 -19.21 1.44
N ASP A 16 -0.30 -18.13 0.69
CA ASP A 16 -1.03 -17.76 -0.54
C ASP A 16 -0.50 -18.46 -1.82
N HIS A 17 0.12 -19.63 -1.67
CA HIS A 17 0.81 -20.36 -2.75
C HIS A 17 1.81 -19.50 -3.57
N GLY A 18 2.32 -18.43 -2.99
CA GLY A 18 3.23 -17.51 -3.67
C GLY A 18 2.56 -16.61 -4.71
N LYS A 19 1.23 -16.46 -4.70
CA LYS A 19 0.56 -15.48 -5.55
C LYS A 19 1.08 -14.09 -5.17
N PRO A 20 1.62 -13.32 -6.13
CA PRO A 20 2.09 -11.96 -5.85
C PRO A 20 0.91 -11.02 -5.62
N HIS A 21 0.94 -10.29 -4.51
CA HIS A 21 -0.08 -9.27 -4.21
C HIS A 21 0.54 -7.87 -4.30
N PRO A 22 -0.15 -6.91 -4.96
CA PRO A 22 0.27 -5.53 -4.90
C PRO A 22 0.02 -4.96 -3.50
N ALA A 23 0.91 -4.09 -3.05
CA ALA A 23 0.82 -3.41 -1.78
C ALA A 23 1.42 -2.01 -1.87
N LEU A 24 0.91 -1.10 -1.06
CA LEU A 24 1.39 0.28 -0.94
C LEU A 24 2.28 0.42 0.28
N VAL A 25 3.49 0.95 0.12
CA VAL A 25 4.37 1.31 1.24
C VAL A 25 3.82 2.55 1.94
N ILE A 26 3.56 2.44 3.24
CA ILE A 26 3.04 3.56 4.04
C ILE A 26 3.99 4.02 5.16
N GLN A 27 5.06 3.26 5.43
CA GLN A 27 6.09 3.64 6.39
C GLN A 27 6.74 4.98 6.00
N SER A 28 7.01 5.82 7.00
CA SER A 28 7.67 7.10 6.78
C SER A 28 9.12 6.93 6.34
N ASP A 29 9.54 7.71 5.34
CA ASP A 29 10.94 7.77 4.87
C ASP A 29 11.92 8.28 5.94
N ARG A 30 11.42 8.78 7.08
CA ARG A 30 12.24 9.16 8.25
C ARG A 30 12.82 7.96 9.01
N PHE A 31 12.32 6.76 8.73
CA PHE A 31 12.82 5.51 9.29
C PHE A 31 13.38 4.63 8.17
N PRO A 32 14.47 5.06 7.50
CA PRO A 32 15.14 4.22 6.53
C PRO A 32 15.81 3.03 7.25
N ASP A 33 16.17 2.00 6.51
CA ASP A 33 17.02 0.88 6.94
C ASP A 33 16.45 -0.07 8.01
N THR A 34 15.12 -0.07 8.21
CA THR A 34 14.46 -1.11 9.01
C THR A 34 14.40 -2.44 8.23
N ALA A 35 14.62 -3.56 8.92
CA ALA A 35 14.51 -4.90 8.33
C ALA A 35 13.06 -5.28 7.93
N THR A 36 12.11 -4.46 8.35
CA THR A 36 10.68 -4.57 8.03
C THR A 36 10.16 -3.24 7.50
N THR A 37 9.02 -3.28 6.80
CA THR A 37 8.30 -2.08 6.39
C THR A 37 6.79 -2.28 6.54
N THR A 38 6.07 -1.21 6.86
CA THR A 38 4.61 -1.22 6.93
C THR A 38 4.00 -0.91 5.56
N ILE A 39 3.09 -1.78 5.14
CA ILE A 39 2.37 -1.72 3.87
C ILE A 39 0.85 -1.76 4.08
N LEU A 40 0.10 -1.27 3.09
CA LEU A 40 -1.33 -1.55 2.90
C LEU A 40 -1.51 -2.49 1.72
N MET A 41 -2.37 -3.48 1.87
CA MET A 41 -2.70 -4.38 0.76
C MET A 41 -3.52 -3.64 -0.31
N VAL A 42 -3.31 -4.01 -1.57
CA VAL A 42 -4.06 -3.50 -2.72
C VAL A 42 -4.75 -4.67 -3.42
N THR A 43 -5.98 -4.46 -3.90
CA THR A 43 -6.75 -5.50 -4.59
C THR A 43 -7.54 -4.91 -5.76
N SER A 44 -7.68 -5.67 -6.85
CA SER A 44 -8.62 -5.33 -7.93
C SER A 44 -10.04 -5.85 -7.67
N THR A 45 -10.27 -6.56 -6.56
CA THR A 45 -11.62 -6.96 -6.12
C THR A 45 -12.27 -5.78 -5.39
N LEU A 46 -13.17 -5.10 -6.08
CA LEU A 46 -13.82 -3.90 -5.58
C LEU A 46 -14.92 -4.24 -4.57
N VAL A 47 -14.92 -3.55 -3.44
CA VAL A 47 -15.92 -3.68 -2.37
C VAL A 47 -16.47 -2.29 -2.03
N ASN A 48 -17.79 -2.22 -1.77
CA ASN A 48 -18.45 -0.99 -1.33
C ASN A 48 -18.24 -0.76 0.18
N ALA A 49 -17.10 -0.15 0.53
CA ALA A 49 -16.78 0.24 1.91
C ALA A 49 -15.96 1.54 1.91
N PRO A 50 -16.59 2.70 1.64
CA PRO A 50 -15.91 3.93 1.23
C PRO A 50 -14.93 4.50 2.26
N LEU A 51 -15.07 4.17 3.54
CA LEU A 51 -14.16 4.63 4.60
C LEU A 51 -12.82 3.88 4.63
N ILE A 52 -12.76 2.65 4.08
CA ILE A 52 -11.58 1.78 4.20
C ILE A 52 -11.12 1.18 2.86
N ARG A 53 -11.83 1.49 1.77
CA ARG A 53 -11.54 1.04 0.40
C ARG A 53 -11.39 2.28 -0.48
N LEU A 54 -10.16 2.79 -0.59
CA LEU A 54 -9.86 3.92 -1.47
C LEU A 54 -9.58 3.41 -2.87
N THR A 55 -10.39 3.84 -3.85
CA THR A 55 -10.24 3.45 -5.25
C THR A 55 -9.10 4.21 -5.91
N VAL A 56 -8.29 3.49 -6.69
CA VAL A 56 -7.21 4.04 -7.51
C VAL A 56 -7.34 3.50 -8.92
N GLU A 57 -7.32 4.40 -9.90
CA GLU A 57 -7.35 4.05 -11.32
C GLU A 57 -5.95 3.68 -11.84
N PRO A 58 -5.85 2.79 -12.84
CA PRO A 58 -4.60 2.52 -13.54
C PRO A 58 -3.98 3.78 -14.13
N ALA A 59 -2.70 4.00 -13.85
CA ALA A 59 -1.92 5.06 -14.46
C ALA A 59 -0.51 4.54 -14.79
N SER A 60 0.17 5.20 -15.73
CA SER A 60 1.55 4.87 -16.09
C SER A 60 2.50 4.94 -14.90
N GLU A 61 2.29 5.88 -13.99
CA GLU A 61 3.15 6.11 -12.83
C GLU A 61 2.95 5.07 -11.72
N ASN A 62 1.70 4.63 -11.51
CA ASN A 62 1.38 3.66 -10.47
C ASN A 62 1.53 2.20 -10.93
N GLY A 63 1.58 1.95 -12.24
CA GLY A 63 1.82 0.62 -12.81
C GLY A 63 0.69 -0.40 -12.54
N LEU A 64 -0.47 0.05 -12.04
CA LEU A 64 -1.65 -0.80 -11.88
C LEU A 64 -2.22 -1.18 -13.26
N ARG A 65 -2.79 -2.38 -13.36
CA ARG A 65 -3.36 -2.93 -14.61
C ARG A 65 -4.87 -2.90 -14.67
N ALA A 66 -5.52 -2.64 -13.53
CA ALA A 66 -6.96 -2.56 -13.37
C ALA A 66 -7.29 -1.63 -12.21
N THR A 67 -8.49 -1.05 -12.23
CA THR A 67 -9.03 -0.30 -11.09
C THR A 67 -8.89 -1.14 -9.84
N SER A 68 -8.28 -0.56 -8.83
CA SER A 68 -7.89 -1.25 -7.61
C SER A 68 -8.30 -0.45 -6.39
N GLN A 69 -8.34 -1.11 -5.23
CA GLN A 69 -8.61 -0.48 -3.95
C GLN A 69 -7.44 -0.69 -3.00
N ILE A 70 -7.00 0.40 -2.38
CA ILE A 70 -6.12 0.39 -1.22
C ILE A 70 -6.98 0.01 0.00
N MET A 71 -6.54 -1.00 0.74
CA MET A 71 -7.27 -1.57 1.86
C MET A 71 -6.76 -0.99 3.18
N ILE A 72 -7.36 0.11 3.64
CA ILE A 72 -6.93 0.87 4.83
C ILE A 72 -6.92 -0.01 6.10
N ASP A 73 -7.86 -0.95 6.21
CA ASP A 73 -7.99 -1.91 7.30
C ASP A 73 -6.97 -3.05 7.26
N LYS A 74 -6.17 -3.16 6.19
CA LYS A 74 -5.21 -4.24 5.96
C LYS A 74 -3.77 -3.74 6.00
N ALA A 75 -3.47 -2.90 6.98
CA ALA A 75 -2.10 -2.55 7.32
C ALA A 75 -1.36 -3.75 7.92
N MET A 76 -0.15 -4.00 7.44
CA MET A 76 0.72 -5.04 7.98
C MET A 76 2.18 -4.65 7.85
N THR A 77 3.01 -5.15 8.77
CA THR A 77 4.45 -4.98 8.74
C THR A 77 5.10 -6.28 8.28
N VAL A 78 5.87 -6.21 7.19
CA VAL A 78 6.50 -7.37 6.56
C VAL A 78 8.00 -7.17 6.48
N ARG A 79 8.75 -8.27 6.42
CA ARG A 79 10.20 -8.20 6.17
C ARG A 79 10.46 -7.65 4.76
N THR A 80 11.44 -6.78 4.62
CA THR A 80 11.78 -6.16 3.33
C THR A 80 12.24 -7.19 2.30
N ASP A 81 12.82 -8.32 2.73
CA ASP A 81 13.19 -9.45 1.86
C ASP A 81 12.00 -10.22 1.28
N LYS A 82 10.77 -9.98 1.75
CA LYS A 82 9.53 -10.52 1.18
C LYS A 82 8.91 -9.61 0.12
N LEU A 83 9.45 -8.40 -0.03
CA LEU A 83 9.03 -7.44 -1.02
C LEU A 83 9.90 -7.56 -2.26
N ARG A 84 9.27 -7.54 -3.42
CA ARG A 84 9.95 -7.31 -4.69
C ARG A 84 9.99 -5.80 -4.95
N GLY A 85 10.94 -5.38 -5.79
CA GLY A 85 11.14 -3.98 -6.12
C GLY A 85 9.86 -3.24 -6.48
N ALA A 86 9.83 -1.94 -6.19
CA ALA A 86 8.70 -1.08 -6.53
C ALA A 86 8.42 -1.14 -8.04
N PHE A 87 7.15 -1.26 -8.39
CA PHE A 87 6.70 -1.28 -9.78
C PHE A 87 5.99 0.01 -10.21
N GLY A 88 5.73 0.90 -9.25
CA GLY A 88 5.10 2.18 -9.48
C GLY A 88 5.00 2.99 -8.19
N GLN A 89 4.39 4.16 -8.29
CA GLN A 89 4.20 5.08 -7.19
C GLN A 89 2.82 5.75 -7.29
N LEU A 90 2.20 6.01 -6.15
CA LEU A 90 0.98 6.81 -6.08
C LEU A 90 1.32 8.30 -6.06
N ASP A 91 0.47 9.09 -6.70
CA ASP A 91 0.57 10.54 -6.66
C ASP A 91 0.24 11.11 -5.26
N ASP A 92 0.61 12.38 -5.06
CA ASP A 92 0.44 13.08 -3.79
C ASP A 92 -1.03 13.25 -3.39
N THR A 93 -1.96 13.32 -4.35
CA THR A 93 -3.40 13.48 -4.07
C THR A 93 -3.95 12.21 -3.46
N VAL A 94 -3.66 11.05 -4.06
CA VAL A 94 -4.05 9.75 -3.51
C VAL A 94 -3.37 9.53 -2.16
N MET A 95 -2.09 9.88 -2.02
CA MET A 95 -1.38 9.74 -0.74
C MET A 95 -1.96 10.62 0.38
N LEU A 96 -2.52 11.80 0.06
CA LEU A 96 -3.24 12.64 1.01
C LEU A 96 -4.55 11.97 1.49
N GLU A 97 -5.29 11.33 0.59
CA GLU A 97 -6.49 10.57 0.95
C GLU A 97 -6.16 9.37 1.83
N VAL A 98 -5.09 8.63 1.50
CA VAL A 98 -4.57 7.53 2.32
C VAL A 98 -4.22 8.01 3.73
N ASN A 99 -3.55 9.17 3.85
CA ASN A 99 -3.23 9.76 5.16
C ASN A 99 -4.47 10.02 6.01
N ARG A 100 -5.48 10.66 5.42
CA ARG A 100 -6.73 11.00 6.11
C ARG A 100 -7.48 9.76 6.54
N ALA A 101 -7.59 8.78 5.64
CA ALA A 101 -8.27 7.52 5.93
C ALA A 101 -7.55 6.70 7.01
N LEU A 102 -6.22 6.63 6.98
CA LEU A 102 -5.43 6.00 8.03
C LEU A 102 -5.60 6.70 9.37
N ALA A 103 -5.54 8.03 9.40
CA ALA A 103 -5.69 8.79 10.63
C ALA A 103 -7.07 8.55 11.26
N LEU A 104 -8.12 8.55 10.45
CA LEU A 104 -9.49 8.24 10.86
C LEU A 104 -9.60 6.79 11.37
N PHE A 105 -9.10 5.82 10.60
CA PHE A 105 -9.17 4.40 10.93
C PHE A 105 -8.44 4.06 12.24
N LEU A 106 -7.30 4.69 12.49
CA LEU A 106 -6.49 4.50 13.70
C LEU A 106 -6.94 5.37 14.89
N GLY A 107 -7.89 6.29 14.70
CA GLY A 107 -8.37 7.18 15.75
C GLY A 107 -7.35 8.21 16.24
N VAL A 108 -6.42 8.63 15.37
CA VAL A 108 -5.34 9.59 15.72
C VAL A 108 -5.63 11.02 15.24
N THR A 109 -6.90 11.32 14.94
CA THR A 109 -7.37 12.66 14.51
C THR A 109 -7.78 13.56 15.69
N GLY A 110 -7.28 13.27 16.90
CA GLY A 110 -7.59 14.01 18.13
C GLY A 110 -6.64 15.17 18.41
#